data_AF-A0A1J3H748-F1
#
_entry.id   AF-A0A1J3H748-F1
#
_cell.length_a   1.000
_cell.length_b   1.000
_cell.length_c   1.000
_cell.angle_alpha   90.00
_cell.angle_beta   90.00
_cell.angle_gamma   90.00
#
_symmetry.space_group_name_H-M   'P 1'
#
loop_
_entity.id
_entity.type
_entity.pdbx_description
1 polymer ?
#
loop_
_entity_poly.entity_id
_entity_poly.type
_entity_poly.pdbx_seq_one_letter_code
_entity_poly.pdbx_strand_id
1 'polypeptide(L)'
;MYLTIIFLFISPILLSLLFLFRKHISHFSYPNLPPGKTGFPLIGESFSFLSAGRQGHPEKFITDRVRRFSSGVFKTHIFGSPTAVVTGASGNKFLFTNENKLVVSWWPDSVNKIFPSSMETSSKDEAKKLRMLLVPFLKPEALRRYVGVMDEIAHRHFETEWANQHQLVVFPLTKKFTFAIACRLFLSMDDPERVRKLEEPFDMVAKGVISVPIDLPGTRFNRAIKASRLLRKEVSMIVRSRKEELIKAGKASVKHDILSHMLMSIEEETKDEDLA
;
A
#
# COMPACT_ATOMS: atom_id res chain seq x y z
N MET A 1 -50.73 -7.06 7.84
CA MET A 1 -49.91 -5.87 8.18
C MET A 1 -48.43 -6.22 8.37
N TYR A 2 -48.05 -7.21 9.19
CA TYR A 2 -46.64 -7.58 9.36
C TYR A 2 -45.98 -8.15 8.08
N LEU A 3 -46.69 -9.00 7.33
CA LEU A 3 -46.15 -9.61 6.11
C LEU A 3 -45.88 -8.58 5.00
N THR A 4 -46.75 -7.58 4.86
CA THR A 4 -46.60 -6.47 3.90
C THR A 4 -45.43 -5.56 4.28
N ILE A 5 -45.23 -5.30 5.58
CA ILE A 5 -44.08 -4.54 6.09
C ILE A 5 -42.77 -5.31 5.81
N ILE A 6 -42.72 -6.61 6.09
CA ILE A 6 -41.56 -7.46 5.80
C ILE A 6 -41.22 -7.43 4.30
N PHE A 7 -42.22 -7.57 3.42
CA PHE A 7 -41.99 -7.53 1.97
C PHE A 7 -41.47 -6.18 1.48
N LEU A 8 -41.94 -5.07 2.06
CA LEU A 8 -41.51 -3.71 1.75
C LEU A 8 -40.02 -3.49 2.07
N PHE A 9 -39.50 -4.14 3.12
CA PHE A 9 -38.08 -4.07 3.49
C PHE A 9 -37.21 -5.10 2.75
N ILE A 10 -37.71 -6.31 2.48
CA ILE A 10 -36.93 -7.37 1.82
C ILE A 10 -36.79 -7.13 0.32
N SER A 11 -37.85 -6.66 -0.36
CA SER A 11 -37.85 -6.42 -1.80
C SER A 11 -36.71 -5.50 -2.30
N PRO A 12 -36.47 -4.31 -1.72
CA PRO A 12 -35.37 -3.45 -2.17
C PRO A 12 -33.99 -4.05 -1.89
N ILE A 13 -33.83 -4.82 -0.80
CA ILE A 13 -32.59 -5.54 -0.50
C ILE A 13 -32.35 -6.61 -1.57
N LEU A 14 -33.37 -7.39 -1.91
CA LEU A 14 -33.27 -8.43 -2.93
C LEU A 14 -32.99 -7.84 -4.32
N LEU A 15 -33.66 -6.75 -4.69
CA LEU A 15 -33.41 -6.02 -5.93
C LEU A 15 -31.97 -5.47 -5.99
N SER A 16 -31.47 -4.91 -4.89
CA SER A 16 -30.09 -4.44 -4.77
C SER A 16 -29.11 -5.61 -4.95
N LEU A 17 -29.34 -6.74 -4.27
CA LEU A 17 -28.51 -7.95 -4.41
C LEU A 17 -28.51 -8.49 -5.85
N LEU A 18 -29.68 -8.53 -6.50
CA LEU A 18 -29.81 -8.96 -7.90
C LEU A 18 -29.11 -8.00 -8.86
N PHE A 19 -29.21 -6.69 -8.63
CA PHE A 19 -28.49 -5.68 -9.40
C PHE A 19 -26.97 -5.85 -9.26
N LEU A 20 -26.49 -6.01 -8.03
CA LEU A 20 -25.06 -6.26 -7.74
C LEU A 20 -24.57 -7.56 -8.38
N PHE A 21 -25.40 -8.61 -8.34
CA PHE A 21 -25.10 -9.90 -8.98
C PHE A 21 -25.02 -9.78 -10.50
N ARG A 22 -25.99 -9.09 -11.13
CA ARG A 22 -25.99 -8.83 -12.58
C ARG A 22 -24.78 -8.00 -13.00
N LYS A 23 -24.47 -6.92 -12.28
CA LYS A 23 -23.29 -6.09 -12.52
C LYS A 23 -21.99 -6.90 -12.38
N HIS A 24 -21.91 -7.77 -11.38
CA HIS A 24 -20.75 -8.65 -11.21
C HIS A 24 -20.58 -9.60 -12.39
N ILE A 25 -21.66 -10.23 -12.87
CA ILE A 25 -21.60 -11.15 -14.03
C ILE A 25 -21.22 -10.40 -15.31
N SER A 26 -21.74 -9.20 -15.54
CA SER A 26 -21.51 -8.45 -16.79
C SER A 26 -20.02 -8.16 -17.05
N HIS A 27 -19.20 -8.01 -16.01
CA HIS A 27 -17.75 -7.84 -16.15
C HIS A 27 -17.05 -9.04 -16.82
N PHE A 28 -17.70 -10.20 -16.87
CA PHE A 28 -17.13 -11.45 -17.36
C PHE A 28 -17.84 -12.02 -18.60
N SER A 29 -18.69 -11.21 -19.25
CA SER A 29 -19.46 -11.62 -20.43
C SER A 29 -18.75 -11.39 -21.77
N TYR A 30 -17.54 -10.84 -21.76
CA TYR A 30 -16.78 -10.62 -22.98
C TYR A 30 -16.33 -11.94 -23.64
N PRO A 31 -16.32 -12.03 -24.98
CA PRO A 31 -15.78 -13.19 -25.68
C PRO A 31 -14.27 -13.32 -25.44
N ASN A 32 -13.75 -14.54 -25.51
CA ASN A 32 -12.31 -14.86 -25.44
C ASN A 32 -11.60 -14.47 -24.13
N LEU A 33 -12.31 -14.41 -23.01
CA LEU A 33 -11.68 -14.22 -21.71
C LEU A 33 -10.87 -15.48 -21.29
N PRO A 34 -9.76 -15.32 -20.54
CA PRO A 34 -9.05 -16.45 -19.97
C PRO A 34 -9.95 -17.37 -19.14
N PRO A 35 -9.60 -18.66 -18.99
CA PRO A 35 -10.32 -19.57 -18.10
C PRO A 35 -10.27 -19.05 -16.66
N GLY A 36 -11.29 -19.31 -15.84
CA GLY A 36 -11.25 -18.85 -14.46
C GLY A 36 -12.59 -18.79 -13.75
N LYS A 37 -12.54 -18.58 -12.43
CA LYS A 37 -13.72 -18.41 -11.56
C LYS A 37 -13.79 -16.97 -11.09
N THR A 38 -15.00 -16.42 -11.01
CA THR A 38 -15.24 -15.03 -10.60
C THR A 38 -15.55 -14.92 -9.11
N GLY A 39 -15.94 -16.02 -8.45
CA GLY A 39 -16.20 -16.04 -7.01
C GLY A 39 -17.51 -15.35 -6.63
N PHE A 40 -17.59 -14.89 -5.37
CA PHE A 40 -18.78 -14.23 -4.84
C PHE A 40 -18.98 -12.83 -5.44
N PRO A 41 -20.22 -12.32 -5.54
CA PRO A 41 -20.45 -10.94 -5.93
C PRO A 41 -19.67 -9.97 -5.05
N LEU A 42 -19.16 -8.88 -5.64
CA LEU A 42 -18.38 -7.81 -5.01
C LEU A 42 -17.00 -8.21 -4.45
N ILE A 43 -16.87 -9.34 -3.78
CA ILE A 43 -15.63 -9.74 -3.09
C ILE A 43 -14.82 -10.74 -3.93
N GLY A 44 -15.48 -11.47 -4.83
CA GLY A 44 -14.87 -12.46 -5.69
C GLY A 44 -14.21 -13.59 -4.91
N GLU A 45 -12.94 -13.85 -5.22
CA GLU A 45 -12.09 -14.83 -4.58
C GLU A 45 -11.11 -14.21 -3.56
N SER A 46 -11.30 -12.94 -3.18
CA SER A 46 -10.39 -12.19 -2.29
C SER A 46 -10.13 -12.88 -0.95
N PHE A 47 -11.15 -13.51 -0.36
CA PHE A 47 -10.98 -14.23 0.91
C PHE A 47 -10.05 -15.44 0.73
N SER A 48 -10.24 -16.21 -0.33
CA SER A 48 -9.37 -17.36 -0.64
C SER A 48 -7.93 -16.89 -0.92
N PHE A 49 -7.77 -15.78 -1.63
CA PHE A 49 -6.47 -15.16 -1.90
C PHE A 49 -5.76 -14.75 -0.60
N LEU A 50 -6.45 -13.96 0.23
CA LEU A 50 -5.90 -13.47 1.50
C LEU A 50 -5.68 -14.60 2.52
N SER A 51 -6.53 -15.62 2.52
CA SER A 51 -6.43 -16.77 3.43
C SER A 51 -5.18 -17.60 3.14
N ALA A 52 -4.85 -17.83 1.87
CA ALA A 52 -3.64 -18.54 1.48
C ALA A 52 -2.37 -17.84 2.03
N GLY A 53 -2.29 -16.51 1.88
CA GLY A 53 -1.21 -15.72 2.46
C GLY A 53 -1.15 -15.78 3.98
N ARG A 54 -2.30 -15.71 4.68
CA ARG A 54 -2.34 -15.81 6.16
C ARG A 54 -1.94 -17.19 6.69
N GLN A 55 -2.13 -18.24 5.89
CA GLN A 55 -1.70 -19.60 6.21
C GLN A 55 -0.22 -19.84 5.87
N GLY A 56 0.52 -18.82 5.44
CA GLY A 56 1.94 -18.92 5.09
C GLY A 56 2.22 -19.47 3.69
N HIS A 57 1.20 -19.56 2.83
CA HIS A 57 1.33 -20.09 1.47
C HIS A 57 0.73 -19.12 0.44
N PRO A 58 1.26 -17.89 0.31
CA PRO A 58 0.69 -16.85 -0.57
C PRO A 58 0.63 -17.27 -2.04
N GLU A 59 1.57 -18.09 -2.50
CA GLU A 59 1.65 -18.63 -3.86
C GLU A 59 0.54 -19.63 -4.17
N LYS A 60 0.03 -20.33 -3.14
CA LYS A 60 -0.93 -21.43 -3.30
C LYS A 60 -2.17 -21.04 -4.10
N PHE A 61 -2.70 -19.84 -3.87
CA PHE A 61 -3.87 -19.36 -4.62
C PHE A 61 -3.61 -19.34 -6.13
N ILE A 62 -2.41 -18.91 -6.54
CA ILE A 62 -2.00 -18.79 -7.93
C ILE A 62 -1.69 -20.18 -8.49
N THR A 63 -0.88 -20.98 -7.78
CA THR A 63 -0.47 -22.31 -8.24
C THR A 63 -1.65 -23.27 -8.41
N ASP A 64 -2.62 -23.24 -7.50
CA ASP A 64 -3.83 -24.07 -7.57
C ASP A 64 -4.67 -23.73 -8.82
N ARG A 65 -4.72 -22.46 -9.22
CA ARG A 65 -5.48 -22.01 -10.40
C ARG A 65 -4.73 -22.32 -11.69
N VAL A 66 -3.42 -22.11 -11.74
CA VAL A 66 -2.59 -22.53 -12.87
C VAL A 66 -2.75 -24.03 -13.14
N ARG A 67 -2.68 -24.86 -12.09
CA ARG A 67 -2.89 -26.31 -12.21
C ARG A 67 -4.31 -26.66 -12.64
N ARG A 68 -5.33 -26.07 -11.99
CA ARG A 68 -6.74 -26.35 -12.28
C ARG A 68 -7.15 -26.00 -13.70
N PHE A 69 -6.69 -24.86 -14.20
CA PHE A 69 -7.06 -24.37 -15.53
C PHE A 69 -6.06 -24.79 -16.62
N SER A 70 -4.98 -25.48 -16.25
CA SER A 70 -3.88 -25.87 -17.15
C SER A 70 -3.40 -24.70 -18.02
N SER A 71 -3.31 -23.51 -17.43
CA SER A 71 -3.03 -22.27 -18.14
C SER A 71 -2.18 -21.33 -17.27
N GLY A 72 -1.17 -20.72 -17.90
CA GLY A 72 -0.38 -19.65 -17.28
C GLY A 72 -1.13 -18.32 -17.15
N VAL A 73 -2.33 -18.22 -17.72
CA VAL A 73 -3.22 -17.05 -17.65
C VAL A 73 -4.62 -17.47 -17.22
N PHE A 74 -5.18 -16.83 -16.21
CA PHE A 74 -6.55 -17.09 -15.77
C PHE A 74 -7.25 -15.81 -15.29
N LYS A 75 -8.59 -15.80 -15.35
CA LYS A 75 -9.41 -14.71 -14.81
C LYS A 75 -9.84 -15.01 -13.37
N THR A 76 -9.96 -13.95 -12.58
CA THR A 76 -10.53 -13.98 -11.22
C THR A 76 -11.18 -12.64 -10.90
N HIS A 77 -11.67 -12.49 -9.68
CA HIS A 77 -12.11 -11.23 -9.12
C HIS A 77 -11.49 -11.10 -7.74
N ILE A 78 -10.61 -10.12 -7.53
CA ILE A 78 -9.93 -9.89 -6.24
C ILE A 78 -9.92 -8.40 -5.93
N PHE A 79 -9.97 -8.07 -4.64
CA PHE A 79 -9.97 -6.69 -4.15
C PHE A 79 -11.07 -5.78 -4.74
N GLY A 80 -12.22 -6.34 -5.08
CA GLY A 80 -13.33 -5.58 -5.66
C GLY A 80 -13.24 -5.38 -7.17
N SER A 81 -12.28 -6.00 -7.84
CA SER A 81 -12.04 -5.78 -9.28
C SER A 81 -11.90 -7.09 -10.06
N PRO A 82 -12.44 -7.17 -11.29
CA PRO A 82 -12.09 -8.21 -12.25
C PRO A 82 -10.58 -8.19 -12.52
N THR A 83 -9.95 -9.35 -12.57
CA THR A 83 -8.48 -9.45 -12.69
C THR A 83 -8.11 -10.59 -13.62
N ALA A 84 -7.21 -10.33 -14.56
CA ALA A 84 -6.47 -11.36 -15.26
C ALA A 84 -5.12 -11.57 -14.55
N VAL A 85 -4.86 -12.79 -14.10
CA VAL A 85 -3.57 -13.17 -13.54
C VAL A 85 -2.74 -13.81 -14.64
N VAL A 86 -1.55 -13.25 -14.85
CA VAL A 86 -0.56 -13.74 -15.80
C VAL A 86 0.63 -14.27 -15.00
N THR A 87 1.11 -15.47 -15.33
CA THR A 87 2.18 -16.14 -14.59
C THR A 87 3.33 -16.58 -15.50
N GLY A 88 4.47 -16.90 -14.88
CA GLY A 88 5.67 -17.38 -15.59
C GLY A 88 6.51 -16.26 -16.20
N ALA A 89 7.71 -16.62 -16.64
CA ALA A 89 8.69 -15.66 -17.14
C ALA A 89 8.21 -14.90 -18.40
N SER A 90 7.56 -15.59 -19.33
CA SER A 90 7.00 -14.97 -20.54
C SER A 90 5.89 -13.97 -20.22
N GLY A 91 5.00 -14.32 -19.30
CA GLY A 91 3.93 -13.47 -18.81
C GLY A 91 4.43 -12.21 -18.10
N ASN A 92 5.38 -12.39 -17.18
CA ASN A 92 6.02 -11.27 -16.48
C ASN A 92 6.77 -10.36 -17.45
N LYS A 93 7.51 -10.93 -18.42
CA LYS A 93 8.20 -10.15 -19.46
C LYS A 93 7.22 -9.34 -20.30
N PHE A 94 6.07 -9.93 -20.68
CA PHE A 94 5.02 -9.22 -21.40
C PHE A 94 4.52 -8.01 -20.62
N LEU A 95 4.18 -8.18 -19.33
CA LEU A 95 3.70 -7.06 -18.50
C LEU A 95 4.77 -5.97 -18.36
N PHE A 96 5.99 -6.32 -17.94
CA PHE A 96 7.03 -5.33 -17.65
C PHE A 96 7.60 -4.63 -18.89
N THR A 97 7.59 -5.25 -20.07
CA THR A 97 8.07 -4.62 -21.32
C THR A 97 7.02 -3.69 -21.95
N ASN A 98 5.75 -3.84 -21.55
CA ASN A 98 4.62 -3.08 -22.10
C ASN A 98 4.02 -2.07 -21.11
N GLU A 99 4.73 -1.76 -20.02
CA GLU A 99 4.35 -0.68 -19.11
C GLU A 99 4.23 0.65 -19.88
N ASN A 100 3.12 1.36 -19.67
CA ASN A 100 2.71 2.57 -20.39
C ASN A 100 2.45 2.40 -21.90
N LYS A 101 2.36 1.15 -22.41
CA LYS A 101 2.00 0.86 -23.82
C LYS A 101 0.70 0.09 -23.92
N LEU A 102 0.63 -1.06 -23.23
CA LEU A 102 -0.55 -1.93 -23.19
C LEU A 102 -1.12 -2.07 -21.78
N VAL A 103 -0.28 -1.86 -20.76
CA VAL A 103 -0.66 -1.94 -19.35
C VAL A 103 -0.11 -0.72 -18.61
N VAL A 104 -0.73 -0.40 -17.48
CA VAL A 104 -0.27 0.65 -16.57
C VAL A 104 -0.34 0.13 -15.14
N SER A 105 0.61 0.58 -14.32
CA SER A 105 0.57 0.37 -12.88
C SER A 105 -0.76 0.85 -12.31
N TRP A 106 -1.45 -0.03 -11.59
CA TRP A 106 -2.78 0.22 -11.06
C TRP A 106 -2.89 -0.33 -9.65
N TRP A 107 -3.61 0.41 -8.81
CA TRP A 107 -4.01 -0.03 -7.47
C TRP A 107 -5.54 0.04 -7.35
N PRO A 108 -6.16 -0.85 -6.55
CA PRO A 108 -7.60 -0.79 -6.30
C PRO A 108 -8.01 0.57 -5.73
N ASP A 109 -9.11 1.15 -6.21
CA ASP A 109 -9.61 2.46 -5.75
C ASP A 109 -9.78 2.56 -4.23
N SER A 110 -9.99 1.42 -3.57
CA SER A 110 -10.02 1.33 -2.11
C SER A 110 -8.75 1.87 -1.43
N VAL A 111 -7.59 1.76 -2.09
CA VAL A 111 -6.32 2.29 -1.59
C VAL A 111 -6.39 3.82 -1.46
N ASN A 112 -7.16 4.52 -2.31
CA ASN A 112 -7.33 5.98 -2.23
C ASN A 112 -8.04 6.44 -0.95
N LYS A 113 -8.82 5.56 -0.29
CA LYS A 113 -9.38 5.88 1.03
C LYS A 113 -8.32 5.88 2.14
N ILE A 114 -7.26 5.10 1.96
CA ILE A 114 -6.12 5.02 2.88
C ILE A 114 -5.08 6.07 2.50
N PHE A 115 -4.71 6.20 1.23
CA PHE A 115 -3.77 7.20 0.74
C PHE A 115 -4.48 8.09 -0.29
N PRO A 116 -5.24 9.10 0.16
CA PRO A 116 -5.88 10.00 -0.78
C PRO A 116 -4.81 10.79 -1.53
N SER A 117 -4.89 10.77 -2.86
CA SER A 117 -4.14 11.68 -3.70
C SER A 117 -4.64 13.11 -3.45
N SER A 118 -3.71 14.06 -3.46
CA SER A 118 -3.97 15.48 -3.25
C SER A 118 -4.11 16.27 -4.55
N MET A 119 -4.01 15.64 -5.72
CA MET A 119 -3.93 16.34 -6.99
C MET A 119 -4.89 15.74 -8.02
N GLU A 120 -5.40 16.57 -8.93
CA GLU A 120 -6.07 16.15 -10.17
C GLU A 120 -5.09 15.50 -11.18
N THR A 121 -3.93 15.04 -10.72
CA THR A 121 -2.91 14.38 -11.54
C THR A 121 -3.19 12.89 -11.60
N SER A 122 -2.86 12.28 -12.74
CA SER A 122 -3.03 10.84 -12.89
C SER A 122 -2.11 10.10 -11.90
N SER A 123 -2.55 8.96 -11.35
CA SER A 123 -1.73 8.10 -10.47
C SER A 123 -0.38 7.71 -11.11
N LYS A 124 -0.32 7.71 -12.44
CA LYS A 124 0.89 7.54 -13.24
C LYS A 124 1.89 8.68 -13.04
N ASP A 125 1.44 9.93 -13.10
CA ASP A 125 2.32 11.10 -12.97
C ASP A 125 2.85 11.20 -11.54
N GLU A 126 2.01 10.91 -10.54
CA GLU A 126 2.43 10.81 -9.14
C GLU A 126 3.48 9.72 -8.92
N ALA A 127 3.27 8.52 -9.48
CA ALA A 127 4.23 7.42 -9.37
C ALA A 127 5.56 7.74 -10.06
N LYS A 128 5.51 8.38 -11.24
CA LYS A 128 6.71 8.83 -11.96
C LYS A 128 7.46 9.88 -11.14
N LYS A 129 6.76 10.89 -10.62
CA LYS A 129 7.33 11.95 -9.78
C LYS A 129 7.97 11.37 -8.52
N LEU A 130 7.25 10.51 -7.79
CA LEU A 130 7.78 9.82 -6.61
C LEU A 130 9.03 9.00 -6.96
N ARG A 131 9.02 8.27 -8.07
CA ARG A 131 10.19 7.50 -8.52
C ARG A 131 11.39 8.40 -8.77
N MET A 132 11.21 9.53 -9.46
CA MET A 132 12.29 10.49 -9.71
C MET A 132 12.86 11.05 -8.40
N LEU A 133 11.99 11.41 -7.45
CA LEU A 133 12.40 11.91 -6.14
C LEU A 133 13.18 10.88 -5.31
N LEU A 134 12.88 9.59 -5.45
CA LEU A 134 13.55 8.52 -4.69
C LEU A 134 14.88 8.06 -5.30
N VAL A 135 15.09 8.19 -6.61
CA VAL A 135 16.31 7.68 -7.28
C VAL A 135 17.61 8.19 -6.64
N PRO A 136 17.78 9.49 -6.32
CA PRO A 136 18.99 9.98 -5.66
C PRO A 136 19.30 9.29 -4.32
N PHE A 137 18.27 8.86 -3.60
CA PHE A 137 18.38 8.16 -2.31
C PHE A 137 18.71 6.68 -2.44
N LEU A 138 18.53 6.11 -3.62
CA LEU A 138 18.84 4.70 -3.89
C LEU A 138 20.19 4.53 -4.61
N LYS A 139 20.94 5.61 -4.83
CA LYS A 139 22.27 5.55 -5.42
C LYS A 139 23.28 4.89 -4.47
N PRO A 140 24.32 4.20 -5.00
CA PRO A 140 25.33 3.53 -4.18
C PRO A 140 25.95 4.41 -3.09
N GLU A 141 26.19 5.70 -3.39
CA GLU A 141 26.77 6.65 -2.44
C GLU A 141 25.83 6.94 -1.26
N ALA A 142 24.53 7.04 -1.52
CA ALA A 142 23.51 7.20 -0.49
C ALA A 142 23.39 5.93 0.37
N LEU A 143 23.32 4.76 -0.28
CA LEU A 143 23.23 3.47 0.40
C LEU A 143 24.42 3.21 1.33
N ARG A 144 25.65 3.56 0.90
CA ARG A 144 26.85 3.46 1.76
C ARG A 144 26.73 4.27 3.04
N ARG A 145 26.13 5.47 2.99
CA ARG A 145 25.88 6.29 4.19
C ARG A 145 24.84 5.66 5.12
N TYR A 146 23.87 4.94 4.57
CA TYR A 146 22.85 4.29 5.39
C TYR A 146 23.37 3.10 6.17
N VAL A 147 24.45 2.45 5.72
CA VAL A 147 25.03 1.30 6.44
C VAL A 147 25.35 1.67 7.88
N GLY A 148 26.04 2.78 8.13
CA GLY A 148 26.37 3.21 9.49
C GLY A 148 25.14 3.51 10.34
N VAL A 149 24.11 4.13 9.74
CA VAL A 149 22.84 4.41 10.43
C VAL A 149 22.08 3.11 10.77
N MET A 150 22.04 2.16 9.84
CA MET A 150 21.42 0.86 10.04
C MET A 150 22.15 0.05 11.11
N ASP A 151 23.48 0.11 11.13
CA ASP A 151 24.33 -0.56 12.11
C ASP A 151 24.10 -0.01 13.53
N GLU A 152 24.10 1.31 13.69
CA GLU A 152 23.79 1.97 14.96
C GLU A 152 22.41 1.57 15.50
N ILE A 153 21.38 1.57 14.64
CA ILE A 153 20.02 1.17 15.02
C ILE A 153 19.97 -0.33 15.34
N ALA A 154 20.71 -1.17 14.62
CA ALA A 154 20.75 -2.61 14.85
C ALA A 154 21.36 -2.92 16.22
N HIS A 155 22.50 -2.31 16.55
CA HIS A 155 23.14 -2.44 17.86
C HIS A 155 22.19 -2.07 18.98
N ARG A 156 21.59 -0.88 18.91
CA ARG A 156 20.59 -0.43 19.90
C ARG A 156 19.42 -1.40 20.01
N HIS A 157 18.90 -1.89 18.88
CA HIS A 157 17.76 -2.81 18.86
C HIS A 157 18.09 -4.15 19.54
N PHE A 158 19.28 -4.71 19.29
CA PHE A 158 19.72 -5.93 19.98
C PHE A 158 19.89 -5.72 21.47
N GLU A 159 20.51 -4.61 21.88
CA GLU A 159 20.72 -4.28 23.30
C GLU A 159 19.38 -4.09 24.04
N THR A 160 18.40 -3.42 23.43
CA THR A 160 17.16 -3.08 24.15
C THR A 160 16.07 -4.14 24.06
N GLU A 161 15.97 -4.86 22.93
CA GLU A 161 14.84 -5.76 22.68
C GLU A 161 15.21 -7.26 22.71
N TRP A 162 16.51 -7.59 22.57
CA TRP A 162 16.96 -8.99 22.50
C TRP A 162 17.79 -9.41 23.71
N ALA A 163 18.57 -8.49 24.28
CA ALA A 163 19.44 -8.80 25.40
C ALA A 163 18.66 -9.38 26.58
N ASN A 164 19.27 -10.37 27.25
CA ASN A 164 18.73 -11.05 28.43
C ASN A 164 17.41 -11.81 28.21
N GLN A 165 17.03 -12.09 26.96
CA GLN A 165 15.85 -12.88 26.63
C GLN A 165 16.26 -14.32 26.26
N HIS A 166 15.72 -15.31 26.96
CA HIS A 166 15.98 -16.73 26.66
C HIS A 166 15.25 -17.21 25.39
N GLN A 167 14.10 -16.60 25.09
CA GLN A 167 13.28 -16.90 23.93
C GLN A 167 12.63 -15.62 23.42
N LEU A 168 12.58 -15.46 22.09
CA LEU A 168 12.10 -14.25 21.43
C LEU A 168 11.16 -14.60 20.28
N VAL A 169 10.13 -13.79 20.09
CA VAL A 169 9.33 -13.81 18.85
C VAL A 169 9.92 -12.78 17.89
N VAL A 170 10.68 -13.25 16.91
CA VAL A 170 11.49 -12.39 16.03
C VAL A 170 10.65 -11.48 15.13
N PHE A 171 9.52 -11.97 14.61
CA PHE A 171 8.74 -11.24 13.60
C PHE A 171 8.25 -9.84 14.05
N PRO A 172 7.65 -9.65 15.24
CA PRO A 172 7.35 -8.32 15.76
C PRO A 172 8.60 -7.43 15.94
N LEU A 173 9.71 -7.99 16.41
CA LEU A 173 10.94 -7.25 16.65
C LEU A 173 11.58 -6.76 15.34
N THR A 174 11.63 -7.61 14.30
CA THR A 174 12.09 -7.21 12.98
C THR A 174 11.22 -6.11 12.37
N LYS A 175 9.91 -6.11 12.63
CA LYS A 175 9.02 -5.02 12.19
C LYS A 175 9.34 -3.71 12.89
N LYS A 176 9.54 -3.72 14.21
CA LYS A 176 10.00 -2.54 14.96
C LYS A 176 11.32 -2.01 14.40
N PHE A 177 12.29 -2.90 14.20
CA PHE A 177 13.61 -2.56 13.67
C PHE A 177 13.54 -1.90 12.29
N THR A 178 12.87 -2.54 11.33
CA THR A 178 12.71 -1.98 9.96
C THR A 178 11.93 -0.68 9.94
N PHE A 179 10.93 -0.52 10.83
CA PHE A 179 10.19 0.72 10.98
C PHE A 179 11.06 1.86 11.56
N ALA A 180 11.88 1.57 12.57
CA ALA A 180 12.82 2.54 13.14
C ALA A 180 13.83 3.03 12.10
N ILE A 181 14.39 2.11 11.28
CA ILE A 181 15.24 2.47 10.13
C ILE A 181 14.48 3.40 9.18
N ALA A 182 13.25 3.06 8.81
CA ALA A 182 12.46 3.90 7.91
C ALA A 182 12.22 5.30 8.50
N CYS A 183 11.83 5.41 9.78
CA CYS A 183 11.68 6.69 10.46
C CYS A 183 12.97 7.51 10.49
N ARG A 184 14.12 6.86 10.71
CA ARG A 184 15.42 7.53 10.70
C ARG A 184 15.80 8.04 9.32
N LEU A 185 15.72 7.18 8.29
CA LEU A 185 16.17 7.52 6.93
C LEU A 185 15.23 8.48 6.20
N PHE A 186 13.92 8.36 6.42
CA PHE A 186 12.95 9.22 5.72
C PHE A 186 12.69 10.55 6.44
N LEU A 187 12.68 10.55 7.78
CA LEU A 187 12.20 11.69 8.58
C LEU A 187 13.28 12.27 9.51
N SER A 188 14.50 11.71 9.53
CA SER A 188 15.53 11.99 10.55
C SER A 188 15.01 11.85 11.98
N MET A 189 14.05 10.95 12.20
CA MET A 189 13.49 10.72 13.53
C MET A 189 14.38 9.73 14.28
N ASP A 190 14.92 10.17 15.41
CA ASP A 190 15.79 9.35 16.27
C ASP A 190 15.24 9.15 17.68
N ASP A 191 14.21 9.93 18.06
CA ASP A 191 13.51 9.78 19.35
C ASP A 191 12.67 8.48 19.36
N PRO A 192 13.04 7.48 20.18
CA PRO A 192 12.34 6.19 20.22
C PRO A 192 10.85 6.32 20.57
N GLU A 193 10.47 7.27 21.42
CA GLU A 193 9.07 7.44 21.82
C GLU A 193 8.22 8.00 20.67
N ARG A 194 8.80 8.89 19.85
CA ARG A 194 8.12 9.37 18.64
C ARG A 194 7.99 8.28 17.58
N VAL A 195 9.03 7.44 17.40
CA VAL A 195 8.96 6.28 16.51
C VAL A 195 7.85 5.33 16.97
N ARG A 196 7.83 4.97 18.26
CA ARG A 196 6.83 4.07 18.86
C ARG A 196 5.39 4.57 18.68
N LYS A 197 5.15 5.88 18.78
CA LYS A 197 3.83 6.50 18.54
C LYS A 197 3.32 6.32 17.11
N LEU A 198 4.21 6.19 16.13
CA LEU A 198 3.84 6.00 14.73
C LEU A 198 3.75 4.52 14.32
N GLU A 199 4.36 3.63 15.10
CA GLU A 199 4.46 2.20 14.78
C GLU A 199 3.08 1.52 14.71
N GLU A 200 2.25 1.67 15.74
CA GLU A 200 0.94 1.03 15.79
C GLU A 200 0.00 1.54 14.68
N PRO A 201 -0.15 2.86 14.45
CA PRO A 201 -0.91 3.37 13.32
C PRO A 201 -0.38 2.85 11.97
N PHE A 202 0.94 2.75 11.80
CA PHE A 202 1.55 2.23 10.58
C PHE A 202 1.24 0.75 10.36
N ASP A 203 1.32 -0.08 11.40
CA ASP A 203 0.94 -1.49 11.33
C ASP A 203 -0.54 -1.66 10.97
N MET A 204 -1.43 -0.83 11.52
CA MET A 204 -2.85 -0.85 11.15
C MET A 204 -3.05 -0.51 9.67
N VAL A 205 -2.33 0.49 9.14
CA VAL A 205 -2.36 0.83 7.71
C VAL A 205 -1.86 -0.35 6.86
N ALA A 206 -0.68 -0.89 7.16
CA ALA A 206 -0.10 -2.01 6.41
C ALA A 206 -1.04 -3.22 6.34
N LYS A 207 -1.71 -3.55 7.47
CA LYS A 207 -2.69 -4.66 7.53
C LYS A 207 -3.98 -4.39 6.75
N GLY A 208 -4.36 -3.13 6.55
CA GLY A 208 -5.61 -2.79 5.86
C GLY A 208 -5.46 -2.52 4.36
N VAL A 209 -4.27 -2.10 3.90
CA VAL A 209 -3.99 -1.92 2.45
C VAL A 209 -4.20 -3.24 1.69
N ILE A 210 -3.73 -4.35 2.25
CA ILE A 210 -3.91 -5.70 1.68
C ILE A 210 -5.06 -6.43 2.40
N SER A 211 -6.25 -5.83 2.38
CA SER A 211 -7.45 -6.42 2.99
C SER A 211 -8.66 -6.30 2.06
N VAL A 212 -9.76 -6.99 2.41
CA VAL A 212 -11.01 -6.85 1.66
C VAL A 212 -11.53 -5.42 1.87
N PRO A 213 -11.88 -4.67 0.81
CA PRO A 213 -12.17 -3.25 0.88
C PRO A 213 -13.58 -2.94 1.43
N ILE A 214 -13.87 -3.42 2.64
CA ILE A 214 -15.15 -3.22 3.33
C ILE A 214 -14.96 -2.17 4.42
N ASP A 215 -15.54 -1.00 4.21
CA ASP A 215 -15.45 0.15 5.11
C ASP A 215 -16.58 0.14 6.15
N LEU A 216 -16.53 -0.85 7.05
CA LEU A 216 -17.46 -1.00 8.17
C LEU A 216 -16.71 -0.96 9.51
N PRO A 217 -17.33 -0.47 10.59
CA PRO A 217 -16.72 -0.50 11.92
C PRO A 217 -16.19 -1.89 12.29
N GLY A 218 -14.94 -1.96 12.79
CA GLY A 218 -14.29 -3.21 13.19
C GLY A 218 -13.54 -3.94 12.07
N THR A 219 -13.73 -3.61 10.79
CA THR A 219 -12.95 -4.23 9.72
C THR A 219 -11.49 -3.75 9.72
N ARG A 220 -10.59 -4.52 9.07
CA ARG A 220 -9.18 -4.11 8.91
C ARG A 220 -9.07 -2.85 8.05
N PHE A 221 -9.86 -2.78 6.98
CA PHE A 221 -9.87 -1.66 6.06
C PHE A 221 -10.33 -0.35 6.73
N ASN A 222 -11.43 -0.38 7.49
CA ASN A 222 -11.90 0.81 8.23
C ASN A 222 -10.88 1.29 9.27
N ARG A 223 -10.23 0.37 9.98
CA ARG A 223 -9.15 0.70 10.93
C ARG A 223 -7.95 1.35 10.24
N ALA A 224 -7.54 0.84 9.08
CA ALA A 224 -6.46 1.44 8.30
C ALA A 224 -6.80 2.85 7.79
N ILE A 225 -8.03 3.11 7.36
CA ILE A 225 -8.45 4.46 6.97
C ILE A 225 -8.29 5.43 8.15
N LYS A 226 -8.74 5.05 9.34
CA LYS A 226 -8.60 5.88 10.55
C LYS A 226 -7.13 6.09 10.93
N ALA A 227 -6.33 5.03 10.93
CA ALA A 227 -4.91 5.07 11.24
C ALA A 227 -4.11 5.92 10.24
N SER A 228 -4.47 5.86 8.94
CA SER A 228 -3.87 6.74 7.93
C SER A 228 -4.11 8.22 8.21
N ARG A 229 -5.32 8.61 8.64
CA ARG A 229 -5.59 10.02 8.99
C ARG A 229 -4.68 10.50 10.12
N LEU A 230 -4.46 9.65 11.13
CA LEU A 230 -3.56 9.95 12.23
C LEU A 230 -2.11 10.09 11.74
N LEU A 231 -1.61 9.13 10.97
CA LEU A 231 -0.25 9.20 10.39
C LEU A 231 -0.05 10.44 9.53
N ARG A 232 -1.03 10.76 8.67
CA ARG A 232 -0.95 11.96 7.84
C ARG A 232 -0.86 13.22 8.68
N LYS A 233 -1.64 13.33 9.75
CA LYS A 233 -1.55 14.46 10.69
C LYS A 233 -0.15 14.58 11.29
N GLU A 234 0.42 13.49 11.77
CA GLU A 234 1.77 13.46 12.35
C GLU A 234 2.85 13.82 11.32
N VAL A 235 2.80 13.21 10.13
CA VAL A 235 3.73 13.52 9.03
C VAL A 235 3.60 14.97 8.59
N SER A 236 2.39 15.54 8.51
CA SER A 236 2.19 16.95 8.18
C SER A 236 2.81 17.89 9.22
N MET A 237 2.79 17.53 10.51
CA MET A 237 3.47 18.33 11.54
C MET A 237 5.00 18.27 11.36
N ILE A 238 5.55 17.10 11.05
CA ILE A 238 6.99 16.92 10.76
C ILE A 238 7.39 17.74 9.53
N VAL A 239 6.60 17.67 8.45
CA VAL A 239 6.81 18.45 7.22
C VAL A 239 6.82 19.95 7.53
N ARG A 240 5.86 20.45 8.31
CA ARG A 240 5.80 21.88 8.68
C ARG A 240 7.02 22.32 9.48
N SER A 241 7.36 21.57 10.54
CA SER A 241 8.56 21.83 11.34
C SER A 241 9.82 21.86 10.47
N ARG A 242 9.93 20.91 9.53
CA ARG A 242 11.08 20.86 8.63
C ARG A 242 11.14 22.06 7.70
N LYS A 243 10.02 22.49 7.11
CA LYS A 243 9.97 23.70 6.28
C LYS A 243 10.45 24.93 7.05
N GLU A 244 10.02 25.09 8.30
CA GLU A 244 10.47 26.20 9.15
C GLU A 244 11.98 26.15 9.46
N GLU A 245 12.52 24.96 9.71
CA GLU A 245 13.97 24.74 9.90
C GLU A 245 14.76 25.13 8.65
N LEU A 246 14.30 24.73 7.46
CA LEU A 246 14.94 25.05 6.17
C LEU A 246 14.98 26.57 5.91
N ILE A 247 13.91 27.29 6.27
CA ILE A 247 13.83 28.74 6.12
C ILE A 247 14.80 29.45 7.09
N LYS A 248 14.90 28.98 8.34
CA LYS A 248 15.69 29.63 9.40
C LYS A 248 17.20 29.36 9.29
N ALA A 249 17.60 28.13 8.98
CA ALA A 249 19.00 27.71 9.04
C ALA A 249 19.80 27.96 7.74
N GLY A 250 19.12 28.34 6.65
CA GLY A 250 19.70 28.42 5.32
C GLY A 250 19.98 27.02 4.73
N LYS A 251 19.99 26.91 3.39
CA LYS A 251 20.13 25.63 2.65
C LYS A 251 21.41 24.82 2.97
N ALA A 252 22.39 25.40 3.65
CA ALA A 252 23.69 24.76 3.95
C ALA A 252 23.72 23.94 5.26
N SER A 253 22.73 24.06 6.14
CA SER A 253 22.68 23.35 7.45
C SER A 253 21.75 22.12 7.44
N VAL A 254 21.37 21.65 6.25
CA VAL A 254 20.21 20.77 6.08
C VAL A 254 20.55 19.32 6.35
N LYS A 255 19.75 18.66 7.21
CA LYS A 255 19.74 17.19 7.36
C LYS A 255 19.49 16.55 6.00
N HIS A 256 20.44 15.74 5.51
CA HIS A 256 20.35 15.01 4.25
C HIS A 256 19.42 13.77 4.32
N ASP A 257 18.18 13.95 4.79
CA ASP A 257 17.16 12.91 4.72
C ASP A 257 16.25 13.07 3.49
N ILE A 258 15.43 12.04 3.26
CA ILE A 258 14.52 11.99 2.11
C ILE A 258 13.53 13.14 2.15
N LEU A 259 12.98 13.44 3.32
CA LEU A 259 12.00 14.52 3.47
C LEU A 259 12.57 15.89 3.05
N SER A 260 13.77 16.26 3.53
CA SER A 260 14.39 17.54 3.17
C SER A 260 14.57 17.69 1.66
N HIS A 261 15.07 16.64 0.99
CA HIS A 261 15.24 16.69 -0.45
C HIS A 261 13.91 16.74 -1.19
N MET A 262 12.91 15.97 -0.77
CA MET A 262 11.59 16.03 -1.40
C MET A 262 11.00 17.45 -1.30
N LEU A 263 11.19 18.13 -0.16
CA LEU A 263 10.75 19.51 0.01
C LEU A 263 11.50 20.48 -0.91
N MET A 264 12.82 20.34 -1.04
CA MET A 264 13.63 21.19 -1.90
C MET A 264 13.30 20.99 -3.39
N SER A 265 13.13 19.75 -3.84
CA SER A 265 12.77 19.45 -5.23
C SER A 265 11.40 20.01 -5.62
N ILE A 266 10.43 20.01 -4.70
CA ILE A 266 9.10 20.57 -4.97
C ILE A 266 9.16 22.11 -5.05
N GLU A 267 9.95 22.77 -4.21
CA GLU A 267 10.12 24.24 -4.26
C GLU A 267 10.86 24.73 -5.52
N GLU A 268 11.71 23.89 -6.11
CA GLU A 268 12.37 24.19 -7.39
C GLU A 268 11.38 24.07 -8.56
N GLU A 269 10.56 23.02 -8.60
CA GLU A 269 9.51 22.86 -9.62
C GLU A 269 8.48 24.00 -9.59
N THR A 270 7.99 24.43 -8.42
CA THR A 270 7.03 25.55 -8.37
C THR A 270 7.65 26.88 -8.82
N LYS A 271 8.94 27.10 -8.61
CA LYS A 271 9.62 28.30 -9.10
C LYS A 271 9.81 28.28 -10.62
N ASP A 272 10.07 27.12 -11.19
CA ASP A 272 10.20 26.96 -12.64
C ASP A 272 8.84 27.07 -13.36
N GLU A 273 7.74 26.65 -12.71
CA GLU A 273 6.37 26.86 -13.21
C GLU A 273 5.91 28.33 -13.11
N ASP A 274 6.31 29.07 -12.08
CA ASP A 274 5.97 30.50 -11.93
C ASP A 274 6.80 31.42 -12.87
N LEU A 275 7.87 30.89 -13.48
CA LEU A 275 8.77 31.60 -14.40
C LEU A 275 8.51 31.29 -15.89
N ALA A 276 7.57 30.38 -16.20
CA ALA A 276 7.21 29.94 -17.55
C ALA A 276 5.84 30.50 -18.00
#